data_AF-A0A965FXA6-F1
#
_entry.id   AF-A0A965FXA6-F1
#
_cell.length_a   1.000
_cell.length_b   1.000
_cell.length_c   1.000
_cell.angle_alpha   90.00
_cell.angle_beta   90.00
_cell.angle_gamma   90.00
#
_symmetry.space_group_name_H-M   'P 1'
#
loop_
_entity.id
_entity.type
_entity.pdbx_description
1 polymer ?
#
loop_
_entity_poly.entity_id
_entity_poly.type
_entity_poly.pdbx_seq_one_letter_code
_entity_poly.pdbx_strand_id
1 'polypeptide(L)'
;IYIPHFCYHEKLSIAANCRMCLVQVEKAPKPLPACATPVTNGMKVQTHSEQAIKAQKSVMEFLLINHPLDCPICDQGGECRLQDLSVGYGGSDSRYAEPKRVVNNKDLGPLISTDMTRCIHCTRCVRFGQEIAGIMELGMIGRGEHSEIISFVGKTVDSELSGNSIDLCPVGALTSKPFRYSARTWELSRRPSVSPHCGLGSNLTVQVKQNRVMRVLPRENDAVNECWLSDKDRFSYEGLNSSDRLVKPMIKQDRQWKEVDWQVALDFVAKGLQGVRDRHGAAQIGALATPYQTIEELYLLQKYARGIGCDNVDFRTRQSDFAADAVQQGAPWLGMPVADIAQLDRALVVGSTLRKDHPLIALRLRQAGKKQLELNIINPVDDDLLMRVAGKSIVAPSMMVSALAAVVRAVAQSKNLQVPADVPNAEVDAGAKAIAASLTSGKNAAVWLGNMAQHHPAASQLHWLAQKLAELLGAKFGFLGEAANSVGGHLAGAAPRNGLNAHQMLAQPRKGYILLGAEPELDAFDSAQAASAMKQAEF
;
A
#
# COMPACT_ATOMS: atom_id res chain seq x y z
N ILE A 1 22.71 -23.50 5.56
CA ILE A 1 23.99 -22.87 5.94
C ILE A 1 23.82 -21.38 5.76
N TYR A 2 23.98 -20.58 6.82
CA TYR A 2 23.93 -19.12 6.70
C TYR A 2 25.26 -18.58 6.17
N ILE A 3 25.22 -17.56 5.30
CA ILE A 3 26.40 -16.87 4.77
C ILE A 3 26.23 -15.37 5.09
N PRO A 4 27.22 -14.72 5.74
CA PRO A 4 27.08 -13.33 6.15
C PRO A 4 27.06 -12.40 4.94
N HIS A 5 26.14 -11.43 4.92
CA HIS A 5 25.98 -10.51 3.79
C HIS A 5 25.34 -9.17 4.19
N PHE A 6 25.80 -8.10 3.55
CA PHE A 6 25.28 -6.73 3.74
C PHE A 6 24.64 -6.10 2.52
N CYS A 7 25.12 -6.39 1.30
CA CYS A 7 24.56 -5.77 0.10
C CYS A 7 23.52 -6.66 -0.59
N TYR A 8 23.60 -7.99 -0.45
CA TYR A 8 22.61 -8.91 -1.03
C TYR A 8 21.25 -8.76 -0.35
N HIS A 9 20.18 -8.69 -1.12
CA HIS A 9 18.80 -8.73 -0.65
C HIS A 9 18.01 -9.52 -1.71
N GLU A 10 17.12 -10.41 -1.29
CA GLU A 10 16.45 -11.35 -2.21
C GLU A 10 15.66 -10.66 -3.32
N LYS A 11 14.99 -9.56 -2.98
CA LYS A 11 14.18 -8.77 -3.92
C LYS A 11 14.96 -7.69 -4.69
N LEU A 12 16.29 -7.61 -4.55
CA LEU A 12 17.13 -6.65 -5.28
C LEU A 12 18.13 -7.41 -6.17
N SER A 13 18.65 -6.72 -7.18
CA SER A 13 19.74 -7.21 -8.02
C SER A 13 20.98 -7.57 -7.18
N ILE A 14 21.92 -8.32 -7.77
CA ILE A 14 23.17 -8.68 -7.12
C ILE A 14 24.24 -7.63 -7.45
N ALA A 15 24.82 -6.99 -6.43
CA ALA A 15 25.90 -6.00 -6.62
C ALA A 15 27.29 -6.47 -6.14
N ALA A 16 27.35 -7.39 -5.18
CA ALA A 16 28.60 -7.85 -4.55
C ALA A 16 29.51 -6.75 -3.93
N ASN A 17 28.95 -5.58 -3.58
CA ASN A 17 29.70 -4.45 -3.02
C ASN A 17 30.41 -4.76 -1.70
N CYS A 18 29.74 -5.44 -0.77
CA CYS A 18 30.24 -5.60 0.60
C CYS A 18 31.35 -6.65 0.77
N ARG A 19 31.47 -7.60 -0.16
CA ARG A 19 32.39 -8.77 -0.06
C ARG A 19 32.29 -9.59 1.24
N MET A 20 31.24 -9.42 2.05
CA MET A 20 31.09 -10.19 3.30
C MET A 20 30.77 -11.68 3.06
N CYS A 21 30.15 -12.00 1.93
CA CYS A 21 29.73 -13.36 1.58
C CYS A 21 30.83 -14.21 0.91
N LEU A 22 32.11 -13.92 1.16
CA LEU A 22 33.21 -14.67 0.55
C LEU A 22 33.25 -16.11 1.10
N VAL A 23 33.29 -17.06 0.18
CA VAL A 23 33.37 -18.51 0.46
C VAL A 23 34.49 -19.14 -0.36
N GLN A 24 35.08 -20.24 0.11
CA GLN A 24 36.09 -20.97 -0.64
C GLN A 24 35.41 -21.98 -1.56
N VAL A 25 35.72 -21.92 -2.84
CA VAL A 25 35.24 -22.86 -3.86
C VAL A 25 36.42 -23.73 -4.29
N GLU A 26 36.23 -25.04 -4.36
CA GLU A 26 37.28 -25.96 -4.80
C GLU A 26 37.82 -25.55 -6.18
N LYS A 27 39.16 -25.57 -6.35
CA LYS A 27 39.88 -25.14 -7.55
C LYS A 27 39.83 -23.63 -7.86
N ALA A 28 39.16 -22.80 -7.05
CA ALA A 28 39.25 -21.35 -7.18
C ALA A 28 40.51 -20.84 -6.43
N PRO A 29 41.33 -19.96 -7.05
CA PRO A 29 42.56 -19.47 -6.43
C PRO A 29 42.32 -18.47 -5.29
N LYS A 30 41.10 -17.93 -5.19
CA LYS A 30 40.71 -16.93 -4.18
C LYS A 30 39.27 -17.18 -3.72
N PRO A 31 38.89 -16.72 -2.50
CA PRO A 31 37.51 -16.74 -2.07
C PRO A 31 36.61 -15.99 -3.06
N LEU A 32 35.45 -16.58 -3.36
CA LEU A 32 34.50 -16.03 -4.32
C LEU A 32 33.27 -15.49 -3.59
N PRO A 33 32.65 -14.40 -4.08
CA PRO A 33 31.44 -13.86 -3.48
C PRO A 33 30.26 -14.80 -3.73
N ALA A 34 29.73 -15.42 -2.68
CA ALA A 34 28.63 -16.37 -2.80
C ALA A 34 27.40 -15.77 -3.49
N CYS A 35 27.10 -14.48 -3.25
CA CYS A 35 25.92 -13.83 -3.83
C CYS A 35 25.95 -13.72 -5.36
N ALA A 36 27.14 -13.75 -5.99
CA ALA A 36 27.31 -13.51 -7.42
C ALA A 36 27.94 -14.68 -8.16
N THR A 37 28.25 -15.78 -7.46
CA THR A 37 28.87 -16.96 -8.05
C THR A 37 27.78 -17.97 -8.39
N PRO A 38 27.47 -18.21 -9.68
CA PRO A 38 26.47 -19.19 -10.07
C PRO A 38 26.91 -20.60 -9.68
N VAL A 39 25.96 -21.43 -9.26
CA VAL A 39 26.23 -22.83 -8.93
C VAL A 39 26.52 -23.65 -10.19
N THR A 40 27.48 -24.57 -10.11
CA THR A 40 27.80 -25.53 -11.19
C THR A 40 27.75 -26.96 -10.67
N ASN A 41 27.54 -27.92 -11.57
CA ASN A 41 27.46 -29.33 -11.18
C ASN A 41 28.79 -29.80 -10.57
N GLY A 42 28.73 -30.48 -9.42
CA GLY A 42 29.92 -30.94 -8.69
C GLY A 42 30.71 -29.83 -7.98
N MET A 43 30.21 -28.58 -7.94
CA MET A 43 30.84 -27.48 -7.22
C MET A 43 30.86 -27.77 -5.71
N LYS A 44 32.06 -27.85 -5.12
CA LYS A 44 32.22 -27.96 -3.66
C LYS A 44 32.55 -26.60 -3.07
N VAL A 45 31.72 -26.17 -2.13
CA VAL A 45 31.83 -24.87 -1.46
C VAL A 45 32.09 -25.11 0.02
N GLN A 46 33.18 -24.55 0.53
CA GLN A 46 33.53 -24.53 1.94
C GLN A 46 33.24 -23.14 2.50
N THR A 47 32.26 -23.07 3.41
CA THR A 47 31.80 -21.79 3.99
C THR A 47 32.58 -21.38 5.25
N HIS A 48 33.26 -22.33 5.89
CA HIS A 48 34.00 -22.15 7.15
C HIS A 48 35.47 -22.62 7.04
N SER A 49 36.07 -22.53 5.84
CA SER A 49 37.50 -22.78 5.69
C SER A 49 38.32 -21.64 6.28
N GLU A 50 39.59 -21.90 6.60
CA GLU A 50 40.51 -20.88 7.12
C GLU A 50 40.58 -19.65 6.20
N GLN A 51 40.64 -19.88 4.88
CA GLN A 51 40.69 -18.81 3.89
C GLN A 51 39.41 -17.97 3.87
N ALA A 52 38.23 -18.60 3.98
CA ALA A 52 36.95 -17.90 4.02
C ALA A 52 36.79 -17.07 5.29
N ILE A 53 37.10 -17.65 6.46
CA ILE A 53 37.02 -16.97 7.76
C ILE A 53 37.98 -15.78 7.79
N LYS A 54 39.23 -15.95 7.32
CA LYS A 54 40.22 -14.87 7.26
C LYS A 54 39.73 -13.72 6.37
N ALA A 55 39.18 -14.04 5.20
CA ALA A 55 38.63 -13.03 4.28
C ALA A 55 37.45 -12.27 4.89
N GLN A 56 36.52 -12.96 5.55
CA GLN A 56 35.37 -12.35 6.22
C GLN A 56 35.79 -11.42 7.36
N LYS A 57 36.76 -11.83 8.19
CA LYS A 57 37.33 -11.00 9.25
C LYS A 57 37.99 -9.73 8.70
N SER A 58 38.78 -9.84 7.63
CA SER A 58 39.40 -8.68 6.98
C SER A 58 38.37 -7.74 6.37
N VAL A 59 37.34 -8.27 5.72
CA VAL A 59 36.24 -7.45 5.18
C VAL A 59 35.50 -6.72 6.29
N MET A 60 35.21 -7.38 7.41
CA MET A 60 34.58 -6.75 8.56
C MET A 60 35.44 -5.60 9.10
N GLU A 61 36.76 -5.81 9.23
CA GLU A 61 37.68 -4.74 9.64
C GLU A 61 37.62 -3.54 8.67
N PHE A 62 37.65 -3.77 7.35
CA PHE A 62 37.52 -2.71 6.34
C PHE A 62 36.18 -1.95 6.42
N LEU A 63 35.09 -2.62 6.78
CA LEU A 63 33.80 -1.95 6.99
C LEU A 63 33.84 -1.07 8.25
N LEU A 64 34.57 -1.49 9.28
CA LEU A 64 34.66 -0.80 10.57
C LEU A 64 35.71 0.31 10.61
N ILE A 65 36.72 0.33 9.72
CA ILE A 65 37.75 1.40 9.71
C ILE A 65 37.10 2.78 9.62
N ASN A 66 36.07 2.93 8.79
CA ASN A 66 35.38 4.20 8.54
C ASN A 66 34.00 4.27 9.21
N HIS A 67 33.57 3.24 9.95
CA HIS A 67 32.32 3.26 10.70
C HIS A 67 32.55 3.90 12.08
N PRO A 68 31.69 4.82 12.53
CA PRO A 68 31.84 5.47 13.83
C PRO A 68 31.43 4.53 14.96
N LEU A 69 31.98 4.75 16.16
CA LEU A 69 31.66 3.99 17.38
C LEU A 69 30.36 4.48 18.03
N ASP A 70 29.34 4.69 17.22
CA ASP A 70 28.06 5.29 17.60
C ASP A 70 27.04 4.27 18.12
N CYS A 71 27.40 2.99 18.23
CA CYS A 71 26.44 1.92 18.59
C CYS A 71 25.54 2.27 19.80
N PRO A 72 26.03 2.91 20.88
CA PRO A 72 25.17 3.29 22.01
C PRO A 72 24.12 4.36 21.68
N ILE A 73 24.41 5.29 20.76
CA ILE A 73 23.51 6.39 20.36
C ILE A 73 22.75 6.10 19.06
N CYS A 74 23.15 5.07 18.31
CA CYS A 74 22.53 4.68 17.05
C CYS A 74 21.13 4.11 17.30
N ASP A 75 20.11 4.60 16.59
CA ASP A 75 18.71 4.18 16.76
C ASP A 75 18.52 2.66 16.55
N GLN A 76 19.11 2.13 15.47
CA GLN A 76 19.11 0.70 15.12
C GLN A 76 20.03 -0.17 16.01
N GLY A 77 20.59 0.36 17.09
CA GLY A 77 21.34 -0.46 18.05
C GLY A 77 20.48 -1.65 18.54
N GLY A 78 21.01 -2.86 18.45
CA GLY A 78 20.32 -4.13 18.77
C GLY A 78 19.55 -4.78 17.62
N GLU A 79 19.38 -4.09 16.50
CA GLU A 79 18.81 -4.65 15.26
C GLU A 79 19.68 -4.33 14.03
N CYS A 80 20.89 -3.83 14.28
CA CYS A 80 21.86 -3.46 13.27
C CYS A 80 22.59 -4.71 12.78
N ARG A 81 22.42 -5.06 11.51
CA ARG A 81 23.07 -6.24 10.93
C ARG A 81 24.59 -6.15 10.97
N LEU A 82 25.16 -4.95 10.92
CA LEU A 82 26.61 -4.74 11.06
C LEU A 82 27.10 -5.07 12.46
N GLN A 83 26.32 -4.72 13.48
CA GLN A 83 26.63 -5.06 14.86
C GLN A 83 26.64 -6.59 15.04
N ASP A 84 25.57 -7.27 14.61
CA ASP A 84 25.43 -8.72 14.78
C ASP A 84 26.53 -9.49 14.05
N LEU A 85 26.79 -9.13 12.79
CA LEU A 85 27.83 -9.79 12.00
C LEU A 85 29.24 -9.45 12.49
N SER A 86 29.47 -8.28 13.08
CA SER A 86 30.76 -7.93 13.67
C SER A 86 31.07 -8.81 14.89
N VAL A 87 30.08 -9.10 15.73
CA VAL A 87 30.27 -9.97 16.90
C VAL A 87 30.58 -11.41 16.47
N GLY A 88 29.90 -11.92 15.44
CA GLY A 88 30.08 -13.31 14.98
C GLY A 88 31.26 -13.55 14.03
N TYR A 89 31.58 -12.58 13.16
CA TYR A 89 32.53 -12.75 12.05
C TYR A 89 33.66 -11.72 12.04
N GLY A 90 33.68 -10.76 12.96
CA GLY A 90 34.72 -9.75 13.11
C GLY A 90 35.92 -10.21 13.94
N GLY A 91 36.98 -9.40 13.92
CA GLY A 91 38.06 -9.47 14.91
C GLY A 91 37.66 -8.77 16.21
N SER A 92 38.34 -9.11 17.31
CA SER A 92 38.11 -8.47 18.62
C SER A 92 38.75 -7.08 18.73
N ASP A 93 39.69 -6.76 17.86
CA ASP A 93 40.46 -5.52 17.89
C ASP A 93 40.64 -4.96 16.48
N SER A 94 40.85 -3.64 16.37
CA SER A 94 41.09 -2.95 15.10
C SER A 94 42.53 -2.49 15.02
N ARG A 95 43.19 -2.74 13.88
CA ARG A 95 44.56 -2.26 13.64
C ARG A 95 44.59 -0.81 13.14
N TYR A 96 43.43 -0.22 12.85
CA TYR A 96 43.30 1.10 12.25
C TYR A 96 43.31 2.19 13.34
N ALA A 97 44.36 3.02 13.35
CA ALA A 97 44.55 4.10 14.33
C ALA A 97 44.43 5.51 13.72
N GLU A 98 44.08 5.61 12.44
CA GLU A 98 43.96 6.86 11.71
C GLU A 98 42.59 7.54 11.92
N PRO A 99 42.49 8.85 11.63
CA PRO A 99 41.21 9.55 11.72
C PRO A 99 40.19 8.97 10.73
N LYS A 100 39.02 8.61 11.26
CA LYS A 100 37.89 8.11 10.45
C LYS A 100 37.29 9.23 9.62
N ARG A 101 36.79 8.90 8.43
CA ARG A 101 36.02 9.85 7.62
C ARG A 101 34.73 10.29 8.34
N VAL A 102 34.30 11.51 8.08
CA VAL A 102 33.03 12.06 8.56
C VAL A 102 32.24 12.55 7.35
N VAL A 103 30.95 12.21 7.31
CA VAL A 103 30.05 12.57 6.22
C VAL A 103 28.87 13.35 6.79
N ASN A 104 28.62 14.53 6.21
CA ASN A 104 27.49 15.37 6.61
C ASN A 104 26.17 14.65 6.36
N ASN A 105 25.19 14.85 7.25
CA ASN A 105 23.85 14.32 7.09
C ASN A 105 23.11 15.06 5.97
N LYS A 106 22.25 14.33 5.25
CA LYS A 106 21.49 14.85 4.11
C LYS A 106 20.02 14.91 4.49
N ASP A 107 19.33 15.95 4.04
CA ASP A 107 17.88 16.01 4.24
C ASP A 107 17.18 15.16 3.16
N LEU A 108 16.48 14.12 3.60
CA LEU A 108 15.70 13.23 2.74
C LEU A 108 14.18 13.44 2.92
N GLY A 109 13.78 14.50 3.61
CA GLY A 109 12.37 14.80 3.88
C GLY A 109 11.91 14.34 5.28
N PRO A 110 10.60 14.34 5.56
CA PRO A 110 10.08 14.18 6.92
C PRO A 110 10.08 12.74 7.45
N LEU A 111 10.23 11.74 6.58
CA LEU A 111 10.07 10.33 6.96
C LEU A 111 11.38 9.63 7.29
N ILE A 112 12.45 9.96 6.56
CA ILE A 112 13.76 9.30 6.66
C ILE A 112 14.76 10.25 7.30
N SER A 113 15.39 9.77 8.36
CA SER A 113 16.49 10.45 9.03
C SER A 113 17.82 9.84 8.59
N THR A 114 18.84 10.68 8.38
CA THR A 114 20.16 10.24 7.92
C THR A 114 21.23 10.44 8.98
N ASP A 115 22.12 9.44 9.09
CA ASP A 115 23.39 9.50 9.82
C ASP A 115 24.49 8.92 8.90
N MET A 116 24.89 9.70 7.88
CA MET A 116 25.60 9.15 6.71
C MET A 116 27.02 8.68 7.00
N THR A 117 27.62 9.15 8.10
CA THR A 117 28.91 8.63 8.60
C THR A 117 28.83 7.12 8.90
N ARG A 118 27.66 6.59 9.25
CA ARG A 118 27.43 5.16 9.49
C ARG A 118 27.25 4.33 8.21
N CYS A 119 27.10 4.97 7.05
CA CYS A 119 26.83 4.27 5.79
C CYS A 119 28.04 3.47 5.32
N ILE A 120 27.81 2.20 4.96
CA ILE A 120 28.82 1.27 4.44
C ILE A 120 28.81 1.13 2.90
N HIS A 121 28.11 2.03 2.20
CA HIS A 121 28.02 2.06 0.73
C HIS A 121 27.59 0.73 0.08
N CYS A 122 26.70 -0.01 0.74
CA CYS A 122 26.19 -1.26 0.18
C CYS A 122 25.27 -1.08 -1.05
N THR A 123 24.84 0.17 -1.30
CA THR A 123 23.93 0.63 -2.37
C THR A 123 22.56 -0.06 -2.41
N ARG A 124 22.09 -0.67 -1.31
CA ARG A 124 20.73 -1.24 -1.24
C ARG A 124 19.65 -0.18 -1.44
N CYS A 125 19.75 0.97 -0.78
CA CYS A 125 18.78 2.07 -0.92
C CYS A 125 18.72 2.64 -2.35
N VAL A 126 19.86 2.85 -2.99
CA VAL A 126 19.95 3.31 -4.39
C VAL A 126 19.28 2.31 -5.34
N ARG A 127 19.62 1.02 -5.20
CA ARG A 127 19.03 -0.05 -6.01
C ARG A 127 17.54 -0.21 -5.75
N PHE A 128 17.08 -0.06 -4.52
CA PHE A 128 15.65 -0.07 -4.22
C PHE A 128 14.90 1.03 -4.97
N GLY A 129 15.41 2.26 -4.96
CA GLY A 129 14.82 3.37 -5.73
C GLY A 129 14.64 3.00 -7.20
N GLN A 130 15.73 2.57 -7.84
CA GLN A 130 15.75 2.24 -9.27
C GLN A 130 14.97 0.96 -9.62
N GLU A 131 15.06 -0.08 -8.79
CA GLU A 131 14.59 -1.42 -9.13
C GLU A 131 13.17 -1.70 -8.63
N ILE A 132 12.77 -1.11 -7.51
CA ILE A 132 11.51 -1.40 -6.84
C ILE A 132 10.62 -0.16 -6.86
N ALA A 133 11.05 0.94 -6.25
CA ALA A 133 10.26 2.18 -6.19
C ALA A 133 10.02 2.81 -7.58
N GLY A 134 10.85 2.49 -8.57
CA GLY A 134 10.72 2.95 -9.95
C GLY A 134 11.26 4.36 -10.20
N ILE A 135 11.79 5.02 -9.17
CA ILE A 135 12.33 6.37 -9.22
C ILE A 135 13.71 6.41 -8.57
N MET A 136 14.69 6.95 -9.30
CA MET A 136 16.07 7.04 -8.83
C MET A 136 16.28 8.34 -8.06
N GLU A 137 15.83 8.36 -6.81
CA GLU A 137 15.94 9.54 -5.93
C GLU A 137 17.27 9.59 -5.17
N LEU A 138 17.85 8.42 -4.90
CA LEU A 138 19.16 8.26 -4.27
C LEU A 138 20.19 7.81 -5.29
N GLY A 139 21.39 8.37 -5.21
CA GLY A 139 22.54 8.00 -6.01
C GLY A 139 23.82 7.92 -5.17
N MET A 140 24.89 7.39 -5.77
CA MET A 140 26.22 7.39 -5.17
C MET A 140 27.14 8.30 -5.99
N ILE A 141 27.64 9.36 -5.38
CA ILE A 141 28.65 10.25 -5.99
C ILE A 141 30.04 9.96 -5.41
N GLY A 142 31.08 10.52 -6.02
CA GLY A 142 32.46 10.33 -5.59
C GLY A 142 33.04 8.96 -5.93
N ARG A 143 34.28 8.72 -5.52
CA ARG A 143 35.01 7.46 -5.74
C ARG A 143 35.84 7.13 -4.50
N GLY A 144 36.04 5.83 -4.25
CA GLY A 144 36.84 5.36 -3.12
C GLY A 144 36.23 5.75 -1.77
N GLU A 145 37.03 6.32 -0.88
CA GLU A 145 36.56 6.73 0.45
C GLU A 145 35.64 7.97 0.42
N HIS A 146 35.76 8.79 -0.62
CA HIS A 146 34.94 9.99 -0.85
C HIS A 146 33.58 9.65 -1.48
N SER A 147 33.23 8.37 -1.59
CA SER A 147 31.90 7.99 -2.04
C SER A 147 30.85 8.38 -1.00
N GLU A 148 29.76 8.98 -1.47
CA GLU A 148 28.63 9.38 -0.62
C GLU A 148 27.31 8.98 -1.29
N ILE A 149 26.38 8.47 -0.48
CA ILE A 149 24.98 8.32 -0.91
C ILE A 149 24.28 9.65 -0.69
N ILE A 150 23.73 10.23 -1.76
CA ILE A 150 23.05 11.52 -1.75
C ILE A 150 21.71 11.43 -2.48
N SER A 151 20.84 12.41 -2.23
CA SER A 151 19.66 12.61 -3.06
C SER A 151 20.01 13.33 -4.37
N PHE A 152 19.23 13.07 -5.41
CA PHE A 152 19.41 13.72 -6.71
C PHE A 152 19.07 15.22 -6.61
N VAL A 153 20.08 16.07 -6.83
CA VAL A 153 19.95 17.55 -6.80
C VAL A 153 19.46 18.09 -5.43
N GLY A 154 19.81 17.41 -4.32
CA GLY A 154 19.43 17.86 -2.98
C GLY A 154 17.92 17.88 -2.73
N LYS A 155 17.13 17.19 -3.57
CA LYS A 155 15.69 17.03 -3.39
C LYS A 155 15.38 16.04 -2.27
N THR A 156 14.16 16.11 -1.75
CA THR A 156 13.61 15.11 -0.82
C THR A 156 13.34 13.80 -1.56
N VAL A 157 13.13 12.73 -0.78
CA VAL A 157 12.69 11.44 -1.30
C VAL A 157 11.17 11.44 -1.20
N ASP A 158 10.50 11.47 -2.35
CA ASP A 158 9.06 11.70 -2.50
C ASP A 158 8.29 10.43 -2.93
N SER A 159 8.98 9.32 -3.21
CA SER A 159 8.32 8.04 -3.50
C SER A 159 7.41 7.59 -2.36
N GLU A 160 6.23 7.12 -2.72
CA GLU A 160 5.23 6.52 -1.84
C GLU A 160 5.70 5.21 -1.14
N LEU A 161 6.86 4.69 -1.52
CA LEU A 161 7.51 3.50 -0.96
C LEU A 161 8.85 3.83 -0.29
N SER A 162 9.17 5.11 -0.07
CA SER A 162 10.50 5.56 0.34
C SER A 162 10.97 4.94 1.66
N GLY A 163 10.06 4.76 2.61
CA GLY A 163 10.33 4.27 3.96
C GLY A 163 10.87 2.85 4.01
N ASN A 164 10.68 2.04 2.96
CA ASN A 164 11.31 0.72 2.86
C ASN A 164 12.85 0.79 2.78
N SER A 165 13.41 1.94 2.40
CA SER A 165 14.85 2.17 2.44
C SER A 165 15.43 2.04 3.85
N ILE A 166 14.62 2.29 4.89
CA ILE A 166 15.02 2.16 6.30
C ILE A 166 15.23 0.68 6.64
N ASP A 167 14.28 -0.18 6.28
CA ASP A 167 14.35 -1.63 6.57
C ASP A 167 15.46 -2.30 5.74
N LEU A 168 15.67 -1.82 4.51
CA LEU A 168 16.72 -2.32 3.64
C LEU A 168 18.12 -1.95 4.13
N CYS A 169 18.25 -0.83 4.85
CA CYS A 169 19.53 -0.34 5.32
C CYS A 169 20.06 -1.29 6.40
N PRO A 170 21.18 -2.00 6.14
CA PRO A 170 21.70 -2.98 7.10
C PRO A 170 22.42 -2.33 8.30
N VAL A 171 22.44 -1.00 8.33
CA VAL A 171 23.14 -0.15 9.30
C VAL A 171 22.24 1.04 9.65
N GLY A 172 22.45 1.65 10.81
CA GLY A 172 21.69 2.81 11.28
C GLY A 172 22.01 4.12 10.57
N ALA A 173 22.27 4.09 9.26
CA ALA A 173 22.51 5.26 8.43
C ALA A 173 21.21 5.86 7.90
N LEU A 174 20.20 5.03 7.61
CA LEU A 174 18.85 5.47 7.26
C LEU A 174 17.89 4.93 8.33
N THR A 175 17.24 5.83 9.05
CA THR A 175 16.37 5.49 10.20
C THR A 175 15.02 6.20 10.05
N SER A 176 13.99 5.72 10.76
CA SER A 176 12.67 6.36 10.74
C SER A 176 12.71 7.63 11.55
N LYS A 177 12.47 8.79 10.92
CA LYS A 177 12.47 10.09 11.62
C LYS A 177 11.37 10.18 12.70
N PRO A 178 10.12 9.71 12.48
CA PRO A 178 9.10 9.70 13.54
C PRO A 178 9.44 8.81 14.75
N PHE A 179 10.11 7.68 14.53
CA PHE A 179 10.43 6.73 15.60
C PHE A 179 11.76 7.03 16.32
N ARG A 180 12.68 7.73 15.66
CA ARG A 180 14.08 7.92 16.08
C ARG A 180 14.17 8.27 17.57
N TYR A 181 14.93 7.47 18.32
CA TYR A 181 15.21 7.64 19.75
C TYR A 181 14.03 7.50 20.72
N SER A 182 12.88 7.02 20.25
CA SER A 182 11.70 6.84 21.11
C SER A 182 11.72 5.53 21.91
N ALA A 183 12.38 4.48 21.39
CA ALA A 183 12.51 3.19 22.07
C ALA A 183 13.65 2.35 21.47
N ARG A 184 14.08 1.30 22.18
CA ARG A 184 14.99 0.27 21.68
C ARG A 184 14.24 -0.98 21.24
N THR A 185 14.78 -1.68 20.25
CA THR A 185 14.14 -2.85 19.62
C THR A 185 13.85 -4.01 20.59
N TRP A 186 14.61 -4.13 21.69
CA TRP A 186 14.38 -5.11 22.75
C TRP A 186 13.30 -4.71 23.76
N GLU A 187 12.92 -3.43 23.82
CA GLU A 187 11.80 -2.96 24.66
C GLU A 187 10.44 -3.14 23.98
N LEU A 188 10.44 -3.45 22.67
CA LEU A 188 9.25 -3.46 21.84
C LEU A 188 8.64 -4.85 21.76
N SER A 189 7.36 -4.94 22.10
CA SER A 189 6.54 -6.11 21.82
C SER A 189 6.08 -6.08 20.36
N ARG A 190 6.08 -7.23 19.69
CA ARG A 190 5.71 -7.36 18.27
C ARG A 190 4.33 -8.00 18.15
N ARG A 191 3.44 -7.42 17.34
CA ARG A 191 2.08 -7.92 17.07
C ARG A 191 1.86 -8.03 15.56
N PRO A 192 1.70 -9.24 15.01
CA PRO A 192 1.30 -9.41 13.62
C PRO A 192 -0.06 -8.77 13.36
N SER A 193 -0.19 -8.00 12.28
CA SER A 193 -1.45 -7.32 11.90
C SER A 193 -1.52 -7.13 10.38
N VAL A 194 -2.56 -6.42 9.93
CA VAL A 194 -2.88 -6.12 8.53
C VAL A 194 -3.14 -4.62 8.40
N SER A 195 -2.73 -4.02 7.27
CA SER A 195 -2.94 -2.59 7.01
C SER A 195 -4.43 -2.24 6.87
N PRO A 196 -4.90 -1.15 7.52
CA PRO A 196 -6.25 -0.64 7.38
C PRO A 196 -6.41 0.41 6.26
N HIS A 197 -5.44 0.63 5.35
CA HIS A 197 -5.49 1.84 4.50
C HIS A 197 -5.87 1.66 3.02
N CYS A 198 -5.69 0.47 2.44
CA CYS A 198 -6.08 0.19 1.05
C CYS A 198 -6.56 -1.25 0.90
N GLY A 199 -7.29 -1.55 -0.17
CA GLY A 199 -7.88 -2.87 -0.40
C GLY A 199 -6.90 -4.02 -0.63
N LEU A 200 -5.58 -3.78 -0.56
CA LEU A 200 -4.58 -4.84 -0.64
C LEU A 200 -4.45 -5.64 0.68
N GLY A 201 -4.62 -4.98 1.83
CA GLY A 201 -4.42 -5.61 3.13
C GLY A 201 -2.96 -6.04 3.38
N SER A 202 -2.00 -5.14 3.22
CA SER A 202 -0.56 -5.41 3.44
C SER A 202 -0.30 -6.03 4.81
N ASN A 203 0.48 -7.12 4.87
CA ASN A 203 0.86 -7.74 6.15
C ASN A 203 1.94 -6.89 6.84
N LEU A 204 1.73 -6.59 8.11
CA LEU A 204 2.63 -5.76 8.90
C LEU A 204 2.82 -6.29 10.32
N THR A 205 3.82 -5.75 11.00
CA THR A 205 4.08 -5.97 12.43
C THR A 205 4.02 -4.64 13.14
N VAL A 206 3.07 -4.51 14.08
CA VAL A 206 2.96 -3.36 14.96
C VAL A 206 3.88 -3.56 16.15
N GLN A 207 4.78 -2.60 16.40
CA GLN A 207 5.67 -2.61 17.54
C GLN A 207 5.16 -1.68 18.64
N VAL A 208 4.95 -2.23 19.83
CA VAL A 208 4.23 -1.57 20.93
C VAL A 208 5.10 -1.53 22.19
N LYS A 209 5.12 -0.38 22.87
CA LYS A 209 5.72 -0.16 24.19
C LYS A 209 4.66 0.43 25.12
N GLN A 210 4.41 -0.21 26.26
CA GLN A 210 3.45 0.31 27.27
C GLN A 210 2.09 0.73 26.67
N ASN A 211 1.49 -0.15 25.85
CA ASN A 211 0.22 0.10 25.14
C ASN A 211 0.23 1.26 24.13
N ARG A 212 1.38 1.85 23.83
CA ARG A 212 1.54 2.84 22.76
C ARG A 212 2.20 2.19 21.54
N VAL A 213 1.61 2.43 20.37
CA VAL A 213 2.21 2.02 19.10
C VAL A 213 3.39 2.92 18.83
N MET A 214 4.58 2.33 18.68
CA MET A 214 5.83 3.08 18.50
C MET A 214 6.28 3.13 17.05
N ARG A 215 6.10 2.04 16.30
CA ARG A 215 6.35 1.98 14.85
C ARG A 215 5.69 0.77 14.22
N VAL A 216 5.61 0.79 12.89
CA VAL A 216 5.11 -0.32 12.06
C VAL A 216 6.20 -0.74 11.06
N LEU A 217 6.42 -2.05 10.96
CA LEU A 217 7.38 -2.67 10.03
C LEU A 217 6.66 -3.67 9.11
N PRO A 218 7.17 -3.93 7.89
CA PRO A 218 6.65 -4.98 7.03
C PRO A 218 6.71 -6.34 7.72
N ARG A 219 5.72 -7.19 7.43
CA ARG A 219 5.80 -8.62 7.71
C ARG A 219 5.82 -9.36 6.39
N GLU A 220 6.81 -10.22 6.21
CA GLU A 220 7.02 -10.93 4.95
C GLU A 220 5.81 -11.80 4.57
N ASN A 221 5.29 -11.57 3.36
CA ASN A 221 4.24 -12.37 2.75
C ASN A 221 4.29 -12.21 1.22
N ASP A 222 4.93 -13.17 0.54
CA ASP A 222 5.07 -13.15 -0.93
C ASP A 222 3.72 -13.16 -1.67
N ALA A 223 2.66 -13.68 -1.06
CA ALA A 223 1.33 -13.72 -1.67
C ALA A 223 0.65 -12.34 -1.74
N VAL A 224 1.09 -11.38 -0.92
CA VAL A 224 0.49 -10.03 -0.80
C VAL A 224 1.56 -8.96 -1.04
N ASN A 225 2.29 -8.56 -0.01
CA ASN A 225 3.17 -7.39 -0.03
C ASN A 225 4.68 -7.70 -0.11
N GLU A 226 5.05 -8.97 -0.26
CA GLU A 226 6.46 -9.42 -0.18
C GLU A 226 7.08 -8.94 1.14
N CYS A 227 8.09 -8.08 1.09
CA CYS A 227 8.71 -7.44 2.25
C CYS A 227 8.47 -5.91 2.27
N TRP A 228 7.51 -5.41 1.50
CA TRP A 228 7.29 -3.97 1.30
C TRP A 228 6.06 -3.47 2.04
N LEU A 229 6.07 -2.18 2.39
CA LEU A 229 4.90 -1.42 2.83
C LEU A 229 4.83 -0.10 2.06
N SER A 230 3.63 0.44 1.88
CA SER A 230 3.50 1.84 1.50
C SER A 230 3.88 2.75 2.68
N ASP A 231 4.29 3.98 2.39
CA ASP A 231 4.60 4.96 3.44
C ASP A 231 3.35 5.32 4.26
N LYS A 232 2.17 5.26 3.63
CA LYS A 232 0.87 5.33 4.33
C LYS A 232 0.76 4.23 5.39
N ASP A 233 0.95 2.96 5.00
CA ASP A 233 0.87 1.82 5.94
C ASP A 233 1.95 1.87 7.03
N ARG A 234 3.10 2.46 6.73
CA ARG A 234 4.26 2.51 7.63
C ARG A 234 4.15 3.61 8.68
N PHE A 235 3.61 4.78 8.33
CA PHE A 235 3.71 5.98 9.16
C PHE A 235 2.37 6.48 9.71
N SER A 236 1.22 6.01 9.20
CA SER A 236 -0.09 6.43 9.70
C SER A 236 -0.39 6.06 11.16
N TYR A 237 0.44 5.21 11.80
CA TYR A 237 0.31 4.88 13.22
C TYR A 237 0.44 6.08 14.16
N GLU A 238 1.09 7.16 13.72
CA GLU A 238 1.21 8.40 14.51
C GLU A 238 -0.17 8.95 14.90
N GLY A 239 -1.18 8.76 14.06
CA GLY A 239 -2.56 9.16 14.36
C GLY A 239 -3.16 8.44 15.57
N LEU A 240 -2.70 7.23 15.91
CA LEU A 240 -3.21 6.46 17.05
C LEU A 240 -2.84 7.08 18.41
N ASN A 241 -1.76 7.87 18.43
CA ASN A 241 -1.27 8.55 19.64
C ASN A 241 -1.56 10.06 19.61
N SER A 242 -2.35 10.55 18.64
CA SER A 242 -2.70 11.96 18.54
C SER A 242 -3.51 12.42 19.77
N SER A 243 -3.31 13.68 20.17
CA SER A 243 -4.14 14.34 21.18
C SER A 243 -5.61 14.47 20.76
N ASP A 244 -5.88 14.44 19.46
CA ASP A 244 -7.23 14.58 18.90
C ASP A 244 -8.05 13.28 18.99
N ARG A 245 -7.43 12.18 19.45
CA ARG A 245 -8.09 10.89 19.58
C ARG A 245 -9.14 10.93 20.70
N LEU A 246 -10.38 10.59 20.36
CA LEU A 246 -11.46 10.43 21.33
C LEU A 246 -11.19 9.22 22.25
N VAL A 247 -11.15 9.47 23.56
CA VAL A 247 -10.88 8.44 24.60
C VAL A 247 -12.05 8.23 25.57
N LYS A 248 -13.05 9.12 25.54
CA LYS A 248 -14.23 9.07 26.40
C LYS A 248 -15.49 9.38 25.57
N PRO A 249 -16.65 8.82 25.94
CA PRO A 249 -17.89 9.17 25.29
C PRO A 249 -18.29 10.61 25.63
N MET A 250 -18.90 11.28 24.66
CA MET A 250 -19.34 12.66 24.78
C MET A 250 -20.78 12.79 24.28
N ILE A 251 -21.55 13.66 24.91
CA ILE A 251 -22.89 14.05 24.47
C ILE A 251 -22.91 15.55 24.20
N LYS A 252 -23.71 15.96 23.21
CA LYS A 252 -23.89 17.38 22.88
C LYS A 252 -25.10 17.93 23.62
N GLN A 253 -24.89 18.91 24.48
CA GLN A 253 -25.93 19.65 25.19
C GLN A 253 -25.67 21.15 25.03
N ASP A 254 -26.71 21.94 24.74
CA ASP A 254 -26.56 23.39 24.52
C ASP A 254 -25.49 23.75 23.48
N ARG A 255 -25.37 22.92 22.44
CA ARG A 255 -24.36 22.98 21.37
C ARG A 255 -22.90 22.76 21.81
N GLN A 256 -22.66 22.39 23.06
CA GLN A 256 -21.33 22.07 23.58
C GLN A 256 -21.19 20.57 23.84
N TRP A 257 -20.00 20.03 23.56
CA TRP A 257 -19.68 18.64 23.90
C TRP A 257 -19.33 18.53 25.38
N LYS A 258 -19.97 17.59 26.07
CA LYS A 258 -19.71 17.26 27.47
C LYS A 258 -19.27 15.80 27.57
N GLU A 259 -18.13 15.56 28.20
CA GLU A 259 -17.69 14.20 28.55
C GLU A 259 -18.66 13.57 29.56
N VAL A 260 -19.01 12.31 29.35
CA VAL A 260 -19.90 11.54 30.23
C VAL A 260 -19.40 10.11 30.38
N ASP A 261 -20.01 9.35 31.29
CA ASP A 261 -19.75 7.91 31.43
C ASP A 261 -20.52 7.09 30.37
N TRP A 262 -20.03 5.88 30.12
CA TRP A 262 -20.61 4.96 29.13
C TRP A 262 -22.10 4.68 29.35
N GLN A 263 -22.52 4.45 30.60
CA GLN A 263 -23.93 4.14 30.89
C GLN A 263 -24.84 5.31 30.48
N VAL A 264 -24.46 6.54 30.84
CA VAL A 264 -25.22 7.75 30.51
C VAL A 264 -25.27 7.96 28.99
N ALA A 265 -24.15 7.77 28.30
CA ALA A 265 -24.08 7.90 26.85
C ALA A 265 -24.98 6.87 26.13
N LEU A 266 -24.91 5.59 26.54
CA LEU A 266 -25.70 4.52 25.94
C LEU A 266 -27.20 4.69 26.21
N ASP A 267 -27.58 5.09 27.43
CA ASP A 267 -28.99 5.38 27.77
C ASP A 267 -29.52 6.58 26.96
N PHE A 268 -28.69 7.60 26.75
CA PHE A 268 -29.03 8.75 25.90
C PHE A 268 -29.24 8.32 24.44
N VAL A 269 -28.33 7.51 23.90
CA VAL A 269 -28.44 6.98 22.52
C VAL A 269 -29.68 6.10 22.36
N ALA A 270 -29.94 5.20 23.31
CA ALA A 270 -31.10 4.33 23.28
C ALA A 270 -32.41 5.13 23.27
N LYS A 271 -32.55 6.13 24.15
CA LYS A 271 -33.73 7.01 24.20
C LYS A 271 -33.86 7.87 22.94
N GLY A 272 -32.76 8.40 22.41
CA GLY A 272 -32.75 9.21 21.19
C GLY A 272 -33.26 8.43 19.98
N LEU A 273 -32.68 7.24 19.74
CA LEU A 273 -33.09 6.37 18.64
C LEU A 273 -34.51 5.82 18.81
N GLN A 274 -34.92 5.45 20.03
CA GLN A 274 -36.30 5.06 20.32
C GLN A 274 -37.28 6.21 20.03
N GLY A 275 -36.96 7.43 20.45
CA GLY A 275 -37.79 8.61 20.20
C GLY A 275 -37.97 8.92 18.71
N VAL A 276 -36.92 8.75 17.90
CA VAL A 276 -37.03 8.88 16.43
C VAL A 276 -37.92 7.77 15.86
N ARG A 277 -37.67 6.52 16.28
CA ARG A 277 -38.44 5.35 15.81
C ARG A 277 -39.93 5.48 16.14
N ASP A 278 -40.27 5.87 17.36
CA ASP A 278 -41.65 5.89 17.84
C ASP A 278 -42.44 7.06 17.23
N ARG A 279 -41.79 8.18 16.91
CA ARG A 279 -42.43 9.36 16.28
C ARG A 279 -42.50 9.29 14.76
N HIS A 280 -41.47 8.75 14.10
CA HIS A 280 -41.30 8.84 12.65
C HIS A 280 -41.18 7.48 11.95
N GLY A 281 -41.09 6.39 12.70
CA GLY A 281 -40.89 5.02 12.19
C GLY A 281 -39.41 4.64 12.06
N ALA A 282 -39.13 3.34 12.11
CA ALA A 282 -37.76 2.80 12.03
C ALA A 282 -37.04 3.15 10.72
N ALA A 283 -37.78 3.30 9.61
CA ALA A 283 -37.23 3.70 8.31
C ALA A 283 -36.71 5.15 8.25
N GLN A 284 -36.89 5.93 9.33
CA GLN A 284 -36.35 7.28 9.48
C GLN A 284 -35.01 7.31 10.25
N ILE A 285 -34.45 6.14 10.54
CA ILE A 285 -33.09 5.98 11.02
C ILE A 285 -32.21 5.54 9.84
N GLY A 286 -30.98 6.04 9.75
CA GLY A 286 -29.98 5.61 8.78
C GLY A 286 -28.68 5.22 9.47
N ALA A 287 -28.10 4.09 9.09
CA ALA A 287 -26.81 3.63 9.59
C ALA A 287 -25.75 3.71 8.46
N LEU A 288 -24.74 4.55 8.66
CA LEU A 288 -23.64 4.73 7.71
C LEU A 288 -22.32 4.30 8.36
N ALA A 289 -21.53 3.51 7.64
CA ALA A 289 -20.19 3.10 8.05
C ALA A 289 -19.17 3.43 6.98
N THR A 290 -17.88 3.38 7.34
CA THR A 290 -16.80 3.37 6.35
C THR A 290 -16.31 1.95 6.05
N PRO A 291 -15.80 1.69 4.84
CA PRO A 291 -15.16 0.43 4.47
C PRO A 291 -13.80 0.19 5.15
N TYR A 292 -13.43 1.01 6.14
CA TYR A 292 -12.24 0.85 6.98
C TYR A 292 -12.52 0.06 8.27
N GLN A 293 -13.79 -0.09 8.64
CA GLN A 293 -14.19 -0.85 9.81
C GLN A 293 -14.02 -2.36 9.59
N THR A 294 -13.85 -3.11 10.68
CA THR A 294 -13.70 -4.57 10.61
C THR A 294 -14.97 -5.26 10.13
N ILE A 295 -14.85 -6.50 9.64
CA ILE A 295 -16.01 -7.25 9.14
C ILE A 295 -17.00 -7.53 10.26
N GLU A 296 -16.50 -7.72 11.48
CA GLU A 296 -17.28 -7.92 12.70
C GLU A 296 -18.07 -6.66 13.06
N GLU A 297 -17.44 -5.48 13.04
CA GLU A 297 -18.12 -4.21 13.34
C GLU A 297 -19.20 -3.88 12.29
N LEU A 298 -18.90 -4.09 11.01
CA LEU A 298 -19.88 -3.91 9.92
C LEU A 298 -21.05 -4.90 10.05
N TYR A 299 -20.76 -6.15 10.43
CA TYR A 299 -21.79 -7.14 10.72
C TYR A 299 -22.64 -6.76 11.94
N LEU A 300 -22.03 -6.25 13.01
CA LEU A 300 -22.76 -5.79 14.20
C LEU A 300 -23.64 -4.58 13.89
N LEU A 301 -23.15 -3.63 13.09
CA LEU A 301 -23.93 -2.46 12.69
C LEU A 301 -25.19 -2.86 11.91
N GLN A 302 -25.05 -3.70 10.88
CA GLN A 302 -26.23 -4.16 10.13
C GLN A 302 -27.18 -4.98 11.01
N LYS A 303 -26.64 -5.80 11.91
CA LYS A 303 -27.47 -6.62 12.81
C LYS A 303 -28.24 -5.74 13.79
N TYR A 304 -27.61 -4.69 14.30
CA TYR A 304 -28.23 -3.70 15.16
C TYR A 304 -29.32 -2.91 14.43
N ALA A 305 -29.01 -2.33 13.27
CA ALA A 305 -29.95 -1.56 12.47
C ALA A 305 -31.20 -2.39 12.11
N ARG A 306 -30.99 -3.62 11.64
CA ARG A 306 -32.10 -4.54 11.32
C ARG A 306 -32.86 -5.00 12.55
N GLY A 307 -32.17 -5.18 13.69
CA GLY A 307 -32.77 -5.52 14.97
C GLY A 307 -33.75 -4.45 15.48
N ILE A 308 -33.53 -3.18 15.16
CA ILE A 308 -34.48 -2.08 15.47
C ILE A 308 -35.53 -1.85 14.38
N GLY A 309 -35.58 -2.72 13.36
CA GLY A 309 -36.53 -2.66 12.24
C GLY A 309 -36.12 -1.71 11.12
N CYS A 310 -34.85 -1.32 11.03
CA CYS A 310 -34.33 -0.45 9.99
C CYS A 310 -33.44 -1.22 8.99
N ASP A 311 -33.80 -1.17 7.70
CA ASP A 311 -32.99 -1.75 6.62
C ASP A 311 -32.05 -0.73 5.94
N ASN A 312 -32.07 0.53 6.38
CA ASN A 312 -31.20 1.60 5.88
C ASN A 312 -29.81 1.49 6.51
N VAL A 313 -29.01 0.55 6.03
CA VAL A 313 -27.61 0.37 6.43
C VAL A 313 -26.73 0.31 5.20
N ASP A 314 -25.70 1.14 5.13
CA ASP A 314 -24.77 1.11 4.01
C ASP A 314 -23.37 1.57 4.45
N PHE A 315 -22.33 0.92 3.92
CA PHE A 315 -20.94 1.33 4.13
C PHE A 315 -20.35 2.11 2.94
N ARG A 316 -21.07 2.17 1.81
CA ARG A 316 -20.57 2.68 0.52
C ARG A 316 -20.81 4.19 0.38
N THR A 317 -20.28 4.97 1.31
CA THR A 317 -20.56 6.42 1.43
C THR A 317 -20.06 7.26 0.25
N ARG A 318 -19.01 6.80 -0.46
CA ARG A 318 -18.45 7.47 -1.64
C ARG A 318 -19.00 6.96 -2.97
N GLN A 319 -19.87 5.96 -2.96
CA GLN A 319 -20.53 5.48 -4.17
C GLN A 319 -21.72 6.39 -4.51
N SER A 320 -21.83 6.76 -5.78
CA SER A 320 -22.90 7.64 -6.29
C SER A 320 -23.93 6.87 -7.12
N ASP A 321 -23.50 5.83 -7.82
CA ASP A 321 -24.34 5.00 -8.69
C ASP A 321 -24.55 3.62 -8.06
N PHE A 322 -25.81 3.28 -7.79
CA PHE A 322 -26.24 2.00 -7.20
C PHE A 322 -27.12 1.19 -8.16
N ALA A 323 -27.17 1.54 -9.45
CA ALA A 323 -28.04 0.87 -10.42
C ALA A 323 -27.72 -0.64 -10.57
N ALA A 324 -26.48 -1.04 -10.30
CA ALA A 324 -26.05 -2.43 -10.34
C ALA A 324 -26.49 -3.27 -9.11
N ASP A 325 -26.95 -2.67 -8.00
CA ASP A 325 -27.22 -3.40 -6.74
C ASP A 325 -28.24 -4.53 -6.93
N ALA A 326 -29.24 -4.34 -7.79
CA ALA A 326 -30.30 -5.33 -8.03
C ALA A 326 -29.81 -6.59 -8.78
N VAL A 327 -28.70 -6.48 -9.52
CA VAL A 327 -28.16 -7.57 -10.37
C VAL A 327 -26.80 -8.08 -9.87
N GLN A 328 -26.17 -7.36 -8.93
CA GLN A 328 -24.86 -7.72 -8.40
C GLN A 328 -24.92 -9.03 -7.63
N GLN A 329 -24.01 -9.94 -7.94
CA GLN A 329 -23.85 -11.21 -7.24
C GLN A 329 -22.50 -11.24 -6.52
N GLY A 330 -22.52 -11.51 -5.21
CA GLY A 330 -21.31 -11.59 -4.40
C GLY A 330 -20.63 -10.25 -4.14
N ALA A 331 -19.40 -10.32 -3.63
CA ALA A 331 -18.58 -9.15 -3.29
C ALA A 331 -17.66 -8.76 -4.47
N PRO A 332 -17.57 -7.47 -4.84
CA PRO A 332 -16.55 -6.96 -5.75
C PRO A 332 -15.16 -7.18 -5.16
N TRP A 333 -14.27 -7.83 -5.90
CA TRP A 333 -12.90 -8.12 -5.49
C TRP A 333 -11.95 -8.11 -6.69
N LEU A 334 -10.65 -8.33 -6.48
CA LEU A 334 -9.62 -8.23 -7.53
C LEU A 334 -9.80 -9.20 -8.71
N GLY A 335 -10.54 -10.30 -8.52
CA GLY A 335 -10.77 -11.32 -9.55
C GLY A 335 -9.64 -12.32 -9.75
N MET A 336 -8.52 -12.14 -9.04
CA MET A 336 -7.36 -13.04 -9.05
C MET A 336 -6.49 -12.88 -7.80
N PRO A 337 -5.62 -13.84 -7.47
CA PRO A 337 -4.59 -13.68 -6.44
C PRO A 337 -3.59 -12.56 -6.78
N VAL A 338 -3.16 -11.80 -5.77
CA VAL A 338 -2.20 -10.69 -5.95
C VAL A 338 -0.84 -11.18 -6.48
N ALA A 339 -0.39 -12.36 -6.06
CA ALA A 339 0.85 -12.96 -6.54
C ALA A 339 0.86 -13.19 -8.06
N ASP A 340 -0.29 -13.45 -8.66
CA ASP A 340 -0.43 -13.78 -10.08
C ASP A 340 -0.35 -12.53 -10.97
N ILE A 341 -0.37 -11.32 -10.40
CA ILE A 341 -0.16 -10.06 -11.14
C ILE A 341 1.18 -10.09 -11.90
N ALA A 342 2.20 -10.74 -11.33
CA ALA A 342 3.52 -10.86 -11.95
C ALA A 342 3.54 -11.73 -13.23
N GLN A 343 2.46 -12.46 -13.51
CA GLN A 343 2.30 -13.34 -14.67
C GLN A 343 1.46 -12.72 -15.79
N LEU A 344 0.85 -11.56 -15.54
CA LEU A 344 0.05 -10.84 -16.54
C LEU A 344 0.96 -10.35 -17.68
N ASP A 345 0.48 -10.48 -18.90
CA ASP A 345 1.09 -9.88 -20.09
C ASP A 345 0.33 -8.65 -20.57
N ARG A 346 -0.96 -8.51 -20.22
CA ARG A 346 -1.79 -7.34 -20.52
C ARG A 346 -2.59 -6.91 -19.31
N ALA A 347 -2.68 -5.61 -19.08
CA ALA A 347 -3.59 -5.07 -18.07
C ALA A 347 -4.25 -3.79 -18.58
N LEU A 348 -5.52 -3.60 -18.26
CA LEU A 348 -6.23 -2.34 -18.39
C LEU A 348 -6.68 -1.87 -17.00
N VAL A 349 -6.29 -0.67 -16.60
CA VAL A 349 -6.77 -0.01 -15.38
C VAL A 349 -7.64 1.18 -15.78
N VAL A 350 -8.88 1.20 -15.29
CA VAL A 350 -9.85 2.26 -15.57
C VAL A 350 -10.11 3.07 -14.31
N GLY A 351 -9.83 4.39 -14.34
CA GLY A 351 -10.17 5.32 -13.26
C GLY A 351 -9.44 5.06 -11.94
N SER A 352 -8.12 5.18 -11.92
CA SER A 352 -7.32 5.02 -10.70
C SER A 352 -6.16 5.99 -10.65
N THR A 353 -5.87 6.53 -9.45
CA THR A 353 -4.57 7.14 -9.17
C THR A 353 -3.69 6.09 -8.50
N LEU A 354 -3.28 5.11 -9.29
CA LEU A 354 -2.82 3.79 -8.82
C LEU A 354 -1.66 3.87 -7.80
N ARG A 355 -0.71 4.79 -7.97
CA ARG A 355 0.40 4.98 -7.03
C ARG A 355 -0.07 5.47 -5.66
N LYS A 356 -1.18 6.21 -5.57
CA LYS A 356 -1.72 6.73 -4.30
C LYS A 356 -2.76 5.80 -3.70
N ASP A 357 -3.62 5.24 -4.55
CA ASP A 357 -4.70 4.34 -4.13
C ASP A 357 -4.14 2.99 -3.66
N HIS A 358 -3.30 2.36 -4.51
CA HIS A 358 -2.74 1.02 -4.29
C HIS A 358 -1.23 0.96 -4.63
N PRO A 359 -0.36 1.63 -3.85
CA PRO A 359 1.09 1.73 -4.11
C PRO A 359 1.78 0.40 -4.42
N LEU A 360 1.43 -0.66 -3.68
CA LEU A 360 2.05 -1.98 -3.85
C LEU A 360 1.49 -2.76 -5.04
N ILE A 361 0.26 -2.48 -5.49
CA ILE A 361 -0.22 -3.01 -6.78
C ILE A 361 0.51 -2.32 -7.94
N ALA A 362 0.72 -0.99 -7.84
CA ALA A 362 1.55 -0.25 -8.79
C ALA A 362 2.97 -0.84 -8.87
N LEU A 363 3.55 -1.20 -7.72
CA LEU A 363 4.84 -1.89 -7.66
C LEU A 363 4.82 -3.24 -8.39
N ARG A 364 3.82 -4.09 -8.15
CA ARG A 364 3.70 -5.39 -8.84
C ARG A 364 3.58 -5.23 -10.36
N LEU A 365 2.78 -4.27 -10.80
CA LEU A 365 2.64 -3.93 -12.22
C LEU A 365 3.94 -3.42 -12.82
N ARG A 366 4.71 -2.59 -12.09
CA ARG A 366 6.04 -2.14 -12.52
C ARG A 366 7.01 -3.30 -12.65
N GLN A 367 7.03 -4.23 -11.70
CA GLN A 367 7.85 -5.44 -11.78
C GLN A 367 7.45 -6.32 -12.98
N ALA A 368 6.16 -6.49 -13.25
CA ALA A 368 5.65 -7.21 -14.41
C ALA A 368 6.00 -6.49 -15.73
N GLY A 369 5.96 -5.15 -15.74
CA GLY A 369 6.31 -4.29 -16.88
C GLY A 369 7.79 -4.35 -17.27
N LYS A 370 8.68 -4.66 -16.33
CA LYS A 370 10.10 -4.96 -16.62
C LYS A 370 10.30 -6.27 -17.40
N LYS A 371 9.29 -7.13 -17.44
CA LYS A 371 9.30 -8.38 -18.20
C LYS A 371 8.60 -8.17 -19.55
N GLN A 372 7.28 -8.38 -19.58
CA GLN A 372 6.49 -8.42 -20.81
C GLN A 372 5.11 -7.74 -20.68
N LEU A 373 4.75 -7.26 -19.48
CA LEU A 373 3.45 -6.64 -19.27
C LEU A 373 3.35 -5.33 -20.04
N GLU A 374 2.31 -5.22 -20.86
CA GLU A 374 1.85 -3.96 -21.41
C GLU A 374 0.64 -3.47 -20.60
N LEU A 375 0.86 -2.40 -19.83
CA LEU A 375 -0.19 -1.72 -19.09
C LEU A 375 -0.89 -0.70 -19.98
N ASN A 376 -2.20 -0.68 -19.93
CA ASN A 376 -3.07 0.29 -20.58
C ASN A 376 -3.90 1.01 -19.51
N ILE A 377 -4.16 2.30 -19.72
CA ILE A 377 -4.95 3.10 -18.78
C ILE A 377 -6.03 3.90 -19.49
N ILE A 378 -7.20 4.00 -18.84
CA ILE A 378 -8.23 4.99 -19.14
C ILE A 378 -8.41 5.79 -17.86
N ASN A 379 -8.04 7.07 -17.87
CA ASN A 379 -8.03 7.87 -16.66
C ASN A 379 -8.31 9.34 -16.98
N PRO A 380 -8.86 10.13 -16.05
CA PRO A 380 -9.02 11.56 -16.29
C PRO A 380 -7.78 12.39 -16.00
N VAL A 381 -6.81 11.83 -15.30
CA VAL A 381 -5.54 12.48 -14.98
C VAL A 381 -4.39 11.60 -15.48
N ASP A 382 -3.42 12.20 -16.16
CA ASP A 382 -2.19 11.51 -16.55
C ASP A 382 -1.19 11.54 -15.40
N ASP A 383 -1.15 10.47 -14.61
CA ASP A 383 -0.17 10.29 -13.52
C ASP A 383 1.03 9.46 -14.02
N ASP A 384 2.23 9.79 -13.53
CA ASP A 384 3.43 9.02 -13.86
C ASP A 384 3.50 7.76 -12.98
N LEU A 385 3.22 6.61 -13.58
CA LEU A 385 3.25 5.31 -12.90
C LEU A 385 4.68 4.76 -12.67
N LEU A 386 5.71 5.49 -13.14
CA LEU A 386 7.11 5.08 -13.09
C LEU A 386 7.34 3.75 -13.83
N MET A 387 6.61 3.55 -14.92
CA MET A 387 6.73 2.42 -15.83
C MET A 387 6.22 2.81 -17.22
N ARG A 388 6.64 2.05 -18.25
CA ARG A 388 6.10 2.22 -19.59
C ARG A 388 4.62 1.81 -19.62
N VAL A 389 3.78 2.71 -20.12
CA VAL A 389 2.36 2.44 -20.41
C VAL A 389 2.21 2.31 -21.93
N ALA A 390 1.63 1.21 -22.40
CA ALA A 390 1.51 0.89 -23.82
C ALA A 390 0.45 1.74 -24.51
N GLY A 391 -0.71 1.93 -23.86
CA GLY A 391 -1.80 2.76 -24.34
C GLY A 391 -2.38 3.61 -23.22
N LYS A 392 -2.60 4.90 -23.51
CA LYS A 392 -3.26 5.84 -22.59
C LYS A 392 -4.47 6.46 -23.28
N SER A 393 -5.60 6.51 -22.60
CA SER A 393 -6.74 7.35 -22.95
C SER A 393 -7.00 8.30 -21.80
N ILE A 394 -6.56 9.54 -21.96
CA ILE A 394 -6.71 10.60 -20.95
C ILE A 394 -7.86 11.50 -21.36
N VAL A 395 -8.98 11.41 -20.65
CA VAL A 395 -10.26 12.02 -21.06
C VAL A 395 -10.94 12.69 -19.87
N ALA A 396 -11.78 13.70 -20.10
CA ALA A 396 -12.57 14.28 -19.01
C ALA A 396 -13.37 13.19 -18.25
N PRO A 397 -13.62 13.34 -16.93
CA PRO A 397 -14.36 12.32 -16.16
C PRO A 397 -15.67 11.88 -16.82
N SER A 398 -16.44 12.82 -17.35
CA SER A 398 -17.70 12.55 -18.07
C SER A 398 -17.55 11.69 -19.32
N MET A 399 -16.36 11.63 -19.92
CA MET A 399 -16.06 10.89 -21.15
C MET A 399 -15.45 9.51 -20.89
N MET A 400 -15.25 9.11 -19.63
CA MET A 400 -14.69 7.80 -19.29
C MET A 400 -15.53 6.63 -19.82
N VAL A 401 -16.87 6.74 -19.76
CA VAL A 401 -17.79 5.73 -20.27
C VAL A 401 -17.63 5.58 -21.79
N SER A 402 -17.62 6.69 -22.53
CA SER A 402 -17.41 6.67 -23.99
C SER A 402 -16.04 6.14 -24.37
N ALA A 403 -14.99 6.47 -23.63
CA ALA A 403 -13.63 5.97 -23.89
C ALA A 403 -13.54 4.45 -23.70
N LEU A 404 -14.14 3.93 -22.62
CA LEU A 404 -14.18 2.49 -22.40
C LEU A 404 -15.06 1.77 -23.44
N ALA A 405 -16.20 2.36 -23.82
CA ALA A 405 -17.05 1.85 -24.90
C ALA A 405 -16.33 1.81 -26.26
N ALA A 406 -15.52 2.82 -26.57
CA ALA A 406 -14.69 2.85 -27.78
C ALA A 406 -13.65 1.72 -27.78
N VAL A 407 -13.03 1.42 -26.63
CA VAL A 407 -12.11 0.27 -26.49
C VAL A 407 -12.84 -1.06 -26.68
N VAL A 408 -14.03 -1.23 -26.09
CA VAL A 408 -14.87 -2.44 -26.30
C VAL A 408 -15.17 -2.64 -27.78
N ARG A 409 -15.59 -1.58 -28.49
CA ARG A 409 -15.85 -1.61 -29.93
C ARG A 409 -14.61 -1.97 -30.73
N ALA A 410 -13.45 -1.37 -30.39
CA ALA A 410 -12.18 -1.65 -31.06
C ALA A 410 -11.72 -3.11 -30.89
N VAL A 411 -11.88 -3.68 -29.68
CA VAL A 411 -11.55 -5.08 -29.40
C VAL A 411 -12.50 -6.02 -30.14
N ALA A 412 -13.80 -5.75 -30.14
CA ALA A 412 -14.78 -6.54 -30.89
C ALA A 412 -14.46 -6.56 -32.39
N GLN A 413 -14.15 -5.40 -32.98
CA GLN A 413 -13.72 -5.27 -34.37
C GLN A 413 -12.43 -6.07 -34.65
N SER A 414 -11.43 -5.96 -33.78
CA SER A 414 -10.14 -6.64 -33.96
C SER A 414 -10.24 -8.17 -33.84
N LYS A 415 -11.19 -8.69 -33.05
CA LYS A 415 -11.47 -10.12 -32.93
C LYS A 415 -12.54 -10.64 -33.90
N ASN A 416 -13.06 -9.80 -34.80
CA ASN A 416 -14.21 -10.11 -35.68
C ASN A 416 -15.43 -10.63 -34.91
N LEU A 417 -15.70 -10.07 -33.73
CA LEU A 417 -16.87 -10.36 -32.90
C LEU A 417 -17.93 -9.26 -33.07
N GLN A 418 -19.20 -9.61 -32.89
CA GLN A 418 -20.26 -8.60 -32.86
C GLN A 418 -20.12 -7.72 -31.62
N VAL A 419 -20.24 -6.41 -31.80
CA VAL A 419 -20.32 -5.47 -30.68
C VAL A 419 -21.63 -5.76 -29.93
N PRO A 420 -21.61 -5.96 -28.60
CA PRO A 420 -22.85 -6.13 -27.84
C PRO A 420 -23.78 -4.93 -28.02
N ALA A 421 -25.07 -5.18 -28.23
CA ALA A 421 -26.05 -4.15 -28.61
C ALA A 421 -26.15 -2.99 -27.60
N ASP A 422 -25.94 -3.27 -26.32
CA ASP A 422 -26.06 -2.31 -25.22
C ASP A 422 -24.79 -1.44 -25.05
N VAL A 423 -23.74 -1.65 -25.85
CA VAL A 423 -22.54 -0.80 -25.79
C VAL A 423 -22.85 0.57 -26.41
N PRO A 424 -22.69 1.68 -25.65
CA PRO A 424 -22.94 3.02 -26.15
C PRO A 424 -22.23 3.29 -27.48
N ASN A 425 -22.87 4.08 -28.35
CA ASN A 425 -22.21 4.50 -29.59
C ASN A 425 -21.07 5.46 -29.25
N ALA A 426 -19.84 5.03 -29.54
CA ALA A 426 -18.63 5.78 -29.27
C ALA A 426 -17.70 5.68 -30.48
N GLU A 427 -17.09 6.81 -30.84
CA GLU A 427 -16.12 6.86 -31.93
C GLU A 427 -14.85 6.11 -31.52
N VAL A 428 -14.38 5.22 -32.39
CA VAL A 428 -13.16 4.45 -32.16
C VAL A 428 -11.95 5.28 -32.59
N ASP A 429 -11.42 6.04 -31.64
CA ASP A 429 -10.25 6.90 -31.84
C ASP A 429 -8.92 6.10 -31.90
N ALA A 430 -7.81 6.81 -32.13
CA ALA A 430 -6.48 6.20 -32.20
C ALA A 430 -6.03 5.58 -30.87
N GLY A 431 -6.42 6.18 -29.73
CA GLY A 431 -6.08 5.70 -28.39
C GLY A 431 -6.79 4.37 -28.09
N ALA A 432 -8.08 4.28 -28.39
CA ALA A 432 -8.89 3.08 -28.26
C ALA A 432 -8.36 1.94 -29.14
N LYS A 433 -7.93 2.24 -30.38
CA LYS A 433 -7.27 1.27 -31.27
C LYS A 433 -5.95 0.77 -30.69
N ALA A 434 -5.12 1.65 -30.15
CA ALA A 434 -3.85 1.27 -29.54
C ALA A 434 -4.03 0.39 -28.31
N ILE A 435 -4.97 0.75 -27.42
CA ILE A 435 -5.32 -0.06 -26.25
C ILE A 435 -5.87 -1.43 -26.69
N ALA A 436 -6.78 -1.47 -27.67
CA ALA A 436 -7.33 -2.72 -28.18
C ALA A 436 -6.27 -3.62 -28.82
N ALA A 437 -5.35 -3.07 -29.61
CA ALA A 437 -4.24 -3.81 -30.20
C ALA A 437 -3.30 -4.39 -29.13
N SER A 438 -3.00 -3.61 -28.08
CA SER A 438 -2.23 -4.10 -26.94
C SER A 438 -2.97 -5.25 -26.26
N LEU A 439 -4.22 -5.04 -25.81
CA LEU A 439 -4.98 -6.05 -25.08
C LEU A 439 -5.22 -7.34 -25.87
N THR A 440 -5.43 -7.29 -27.18
CA THR A 440 -5.69 -8.46 -28.03
C THR A 440 -4.44 -9.28 -28.36
N SER A 441 -3.25 -8.71 -28.21
CA SER A 441 -1.98 -9.40 -28.51
C SER A 441 -1.49 -10.33 -27.40
N GLY A 442 -2.03 -10.22 -26.18
CA GLY A 442 -1.66 -11.08 -25.04
C GLY A 442 -2.65 -12.21 -24.77
N LYS A 443 -2.25 -13.11 -23.85
CA LYS A 443 -3.04 -14.27 -23.41
C LYS A 443 -3.50 -14.14 -21.96
N ASN A 444 -2.67 -13.53 -21.10
CA ASN A 444 -2.93 -13.37 -19.67
C ASN A 444 -3.28 -11.91 -19.36
N ALA A 445 -4.52 -11.55 -19.71
CA ALA A 445 -5.03 -10.21 -19.56
C ALA A 445 -5.82 -10.01 -18.26
N ALA A 446 -5.77 -8.80 -17.70
CA ALA A 446 -6.66 -8.34 -16.64
C ALA A 446 -7.30 -6.99 -16.98
N VAL A 447 -8.56 -6.79 -16.56
CA VAL A 447 -9.29 -5.53 -16.67
C VAL A 447 -9.77 -5.16 -15.28
N TRP A 448 -9.32 -4.01 -14.77
CA TRP A 448 -9.64 -3.56 -13.41
C TRP A 448 -10.26 -2.18 -13.37
N LEU A 449 -11.23 -2.03 -12.48
CA LEU A 449 -11.78 -0.74 -12.09
C LEU A 449 -11.07 -0.22 -10.84
N GLY A 450 -10.56 1.01 -10.91
CA GLY A 450 -9.98 1.73 -9.78
C GLY A 450 -11.02 2.48 -8.94
N ASN A 451 -10.53 3.22 -7.94
CA ASN A 451 -11.39 3.97 -7.02
C ASN A 451 -12.23 5.03 -7.75
N MET A 452 -11.63 5.79 -8.68
CA MET A 452 -12.37 6.83 -9.40
C MET A 452 -13.48 6.26 -10.28
N ALA A 453 -13.26 5.08 -10.87
CA ALA A 453 -14.30 4.39 -11.63
C ALA A 453 -15.44 3.88 -10.72
N GLN A 454 -15.11 3.42 -9.51
CA GLN A 454 -16.10 2.98 -8.52
C GLN A 454 -16.92 4.15 -7.94
N HIS A 455 -16.32 5.34 -7.80
CA HIS A 455 -17.00 6.55 -7.31
C HIS A 455 -17.75 7.32 -8.41
N HIS A 456 -17.60 6.92 -9.67
CA HIS A 456 -18.15 7.64 -10.81
C HIS A 456 -19.69 7.63 -10.81
N PRO A 457 -20.38 8.72 -11.23
CA PRO A 457 -21.85 8.75 -11.37
C PRO A 457 -22.45 7.73 -12.35
N ALA A 458 -21.60 7.06 -13.13
CA ALA A 458 -21.95 5.98 -14.05
C ALA A 458 -21.11 4.72 -13.78
N ALA A 459 -20.79 4.46 -12.50
CA ALA A 459 -19.98 3.31 -12.08
C ALA A 459 -20.58 1.98 -12.55
N SER A 460 -21.91 1.83 -12.55
CA SER A 460 -22.60 0.63 -13.04
C SER A 460 -22.36 0.39 -14.53
N GLN A 461 -22.33 1.46 -15.34
CA GLN A 461 -22.02 1.37 -16.77
C GLN A 461 -20.55 1.04 -17.01
N LEU A 462 -19.62 1.67 -16.27
CA LEU A 462 -18.20 1.36 -16.33
C LEU A 462 -17.92 -0.09 -15.95
N HIS A 463 -18.57 -0.58 -14.89
CA HIS A 463 -18.52 -1.97 -14.46
C HIS A 463 -18.99 -2.90 -15.58
N TRP A 464 -20.20 -2.69 -16.09
CA TRP A 464 -20.73 -3.54 -17.15
C TRP A 464 -19.82 -3.56 -18.39
N LEU A 465 -19.34 -2.40 -18.84
CA LEU A 465 -18.43 -2.30 -19.99
C LEU A 465 -17.10 -3.02 -19.73
N ALA A 466 -16.51 -2.85 -18.55
CA ALA A 466 -15.25 -3.50 -18.18
C ALA A 466 -15.41 -5.02 -18.07
N GLN A 467 -16.53 -5.50 -17.53
CA GLN A 467 -16.85 -6.92 -17.48
C GLN A 467 -17.02 -7.50 -18.90
N LYS A 468 -17.77 -6.82 -19.78
CA LYS A 468 -17.92 -7.23 -21.18
C LYS A 468 -16.61 -7.21 -21.95
N LEU A 469 -15.75 -6.22 -21.71
CA LEU A 469 -14.42 -6.18 -22.27
C LEU A 469 -13.60 -7.41 -21.84
N ALA A 470 -13.65 -7.76 -20.56
CA ALA A 470 -12.94 -8.91 -20.03
C ALA A 470 -13.47 -10.22 -20.63
N GLU A 471 -14.79 -10.39 -20.76
CA GLU A 471 -15.42 -11.53 -21.44
C GLU A 471 -14.94 -11.67 -22.90
N LEU A 472 -14.92 -10.58 -23.68
CA LEU A 472 -14.43 -10.59 -25.07
C LEU A 472 -12.95 -10.95 -25.17
N LEU A 473 -12.16 -10.57 -24.17
CA LEU A 473 -10.73 -10.85 -24.12
C LEU A 473 -10.42 -12.27 -23.60
N GLY A 474 -11.32 -12.88 -22.83
CA GLY A 474 -11.00 -14.02 -21.96
C GLY A 474 -10.13 -13.61 -20.77
N ALA A 475 -10.18 -12.33 -20.38
CA ALA A 475 -9.35 -11.73 -19.35
C ALA A 475 -9.95 -11.93 -17.94
N LYS A 476 -9.12 -11.74 -16.91
CA LYS A 476 -9.59 -11.61 -15.53
C LYS A 476 -10.23 -10.23 -15.33
N PHE A 477 -11.39 -10.19 -14.70
CA PHE A 477 -12.08 -8.96 -14.33
C PHE A 477 -12.06 -8.77 -12.82
N GLY A 478 -11.89 -7.53 -12.36
CA GLY A 478 -12.04 -7.23 -10.94
C GLY A 478 -11.93 -5.76 -10.58
N PHE A 479 -11.88 -5.52 -9.28
CA PHE A 479 -11.88 -4.20 -8.66
C PHE A 479 -10.63 -4.02 -7.81
N LEU A 480 -9.99 -2.86 -7.96
CA LEU A 480 -9.02 -2.40 -6.98
C LEU A 480 -9.82 -1.83 -5.81
N GLY A 481 -9.97 -2.59 -4.73
CA GLY A 481 -10.88 -2.26 -3.63
C GLY A 481 -10.64 -0.86 -3.07
N GLU A 482 -11.71 -0.07 -2.94
CA GLU A 482 -11.70 1.32 -2.50
C GLU A 482 -10.88 1.54 -1.21
N ALA A 483 -11.10 0.67 -0.23
CA ALA A 483 -10.53 0.75 1.10
C ALA A 483 -10.22 -0.66 1.65
N ALA A 484 -9.68 -0.73 2.86
CA ALA A 484 -9.12 -1.96 3.42
C ALA A 484 -10.10 -3.12 3.56
N ASN A 485 -11.36 -2.84 3.87
CA ASN A 485 -12.37 -3.88 4.11
C ASN A 485 -13.60 -3.74 3.21
N SER A 486 -13.45 -3.14 2.02
CA SER A 486 -14.56 -3.01 1.05
C SER A 486 -15.19 -4.35 0.71
N VAL A 487 -14.38 -5.40 0.49
CA VAL A 487 -14.87 -6.77 0.25
C VAL A 487 -15.64 -7.30 1.46
N GLY A 488 -15.09 -7.11 2.66
CA GLY A 488 -15.72 -7.55 3.91
C GLY A 488 -17.05 -6.86 4.20
N GLY A 489 -17.22 -5.58 3.81
CA GLY A 489 -18.50 -4.88 3.95
C GLY A 489 -19.64 -5.52 3.17
N HIS A 490 -19.37 -6.00 1.95
CA HIS A 490 -20.34 -6.79 1.18
C HIS A 490 -20.61 -8.15 1.83
N LEU A 491 -19.58 -8.84 2.31
CA LEU A 491 -19.72 -10.15 2.98
C LEU A 491 -20.48 -10.05 4.31
N ALA A 492 -20.30 -8.97 5.07
CA ALA A 492 -21.04 -8.68 6.30
C ALA A 492 -22.51 -8.36 6.04
N GLY A 493 -22.89 -8.08 4.79
CA GLY A 493 -24.23 -7.63 4.43
C GLY A 493 -24.55 -6.24 4.99
N ALA A 494 -23.55 -5.39 5.16
CA ALA A 494 -23.67 -3.99 5.58
C ALA A 494 -24.10 -3.07 4.42
N ALA A 495 -24.97 -3.57 3.57
CA ALA A 495 -25.58 -2.89 2.44
C ALA A 495 -27.12 -3.01 2.55
N PRO A 496 -27.89 -2.09 1.96
CA PRO A 496 -29.34 -2.12 2.04
C PRO A 496 -29.91 -3.38 1.38
N ARG A 497 -30.97 -3.93 1.98
CA ARG A 497 -31.77 -5.01 1.36
C ARG A 497 -33.04 -4.42 0.75
N ASN A 498 -33.90 -3.92 1.62
CA ASN A 498 -35.16 -3.25 1.27
C ASN A 498 -35.17 -1.76 1.69
N GLY A 499 -34.03 -1.26 2.17
CA GLY A 499 -33.85 0.10 2.65
C GLY A 499 -33.19 1.01 1.62
N LEU A 500 -32.94 2.25 2.04
CA LEU A 500 -32.23 3.25 1.26
C LEU A 500 -30.72 3.00 1.30
N ASN A 501 -30.04 3.20 0.16
CA ASN A 501 -28.57 3.20 0.09
C ASN A 501 -27.97 4.49 0.65
N ALA A 502 -26.63 4.53 0.78
CA ALA A 502 -25.92 5.68 1.34
C ALA A 502 -26.30 7.01 0.66
N HIS A 503 -26.32 7.04 -0.68
CA HIS A 503 -26.66 8.25 -1.41
C HIS A 503 -28.11 8.68 -1.18
N GLN A 504 -29.07 7.75 -1.22
CA GLN A 504 -30.47 8.02 -0.97
C GLN A 504 -30.74 8.49 0.47
N MET A 505 -30.06 7.91 1.46
CA MET A 505 -30.16 8.33 2.86
C MET A 505 -29.71 9.78 3.07
N LEU A 506 -28.74 10.25 2.30
CA LEU A 506 -28.22 11.63 2.39
C LEU A 506 -29.04 12.60 1.53
N ALA A 507 -29.50 12.16 0.35
CA ALA A 507 -30.38 12.95 -0.51
C ALA A 507 -31.80 13.12 0.07
N GLN A 508 -32.27 12.14 0.84
CA GLN A 508 -33.52 12.19 1.58
C GLN A 508 -33.24 12.13 3.09
N PRO A 509 -32.92 13.25 3.74
CA PRO A 509 -32.44 13.28 5.12
C PRO A 509 -33.31 12.45 6.07
N ARG A 510 -32.65 11.58 6.82
CA ARG A 510 -33.25 10.77 7.90
C ARG A 510 -33.34 11.62 9.16
N LYS A 511 -34.22 11.19 10.08
CA LYS A 511 -34.42 11.86 11.37
C LYS A 511 -33.40 11.44 12.42
N GLY A 512 -32.82 10.26 12.28
CA GLY A 512 -31.72 9.79 13.12
C GLY A 512 -30.60 9.16 12.30
N TYR A 513 -29.34 9.41 12.66
CA TYR A 513 -28.19 8.74 12.04
C TYR A 513 -27.32 8.00 13.06
N ILE A 514 -26.79 6.85 12.63
CA ILE A 514 -25.74 6.11 13.32
C ILE A 514 -24.53 6.13 12.39
N LEU A 515 -23.46 6.80 12.82
CA LEU A 515 -22.23 6.93 12.05
C LEU A 515 -21.14 6.08 12.68
N LEU A 516 -20.67 5.06 11.96
CA LEU A 516 -19.60 4.18 12.40
C LEU A 516 -18.30 4.52 11.65
N GLY A 517 -17.45 5.31 12.31
CA GLY A 517 -16.16 5.72 11.76
C GLY A 517 -16.28 6.46 10.43
N ALA A 518 -17.37 7.20 10.25
CA ALA A 518 -17.68 7.98 9.05
C ALA A 518 -17.81 9.45 9.43
N GLU A 519 -17.14 10.31 8.69
CA GLU A 519 -17.31 11.76 8.75
C GLU A 519 -18.03 12.20 7.47
N PRO A 520 -19.37 12.30 7.44
CA PRO A 520 -20.12 12.50 6.19
C PRO A 520 -19.68 13.72 5.38
N GLU A 521 -19.18 14.77 6.03
CA GLU A 521 -18.61 15.96 5.40
C GLU A 521 -17.27 15.72 4.66
N LEU A 522 -16.56 14.63 4.93
CA LEU A 522 -15.27 14.29 4.31
C LEU A 522 -15.31 12.95 3.54
N ASP A 523 -16.20 12.05 3.95
CA ASP A 523 -16.25 10.66 3.50
C ASP A 523 -17.46 10.32 2.63
N ALA A 524 -18.31 11.30 2.31
CA ALA A 524 -19.41 11.10 1.36
C ALA A 524 -19.02 11.53 -0.06
N PHE A 525 -19.71 10.96 -1.06
CA PHE A 525 -19.60 11.37 -2.46
C PHE A 525 -19.93 12.86 -2.65
N ASP A 526 -21.02 13.33 -2.04
CA ASP A 526 -21.42 14.74 -2.00
C ASP A 526 -21.38 15.23 -0.55
N SER A 527 -20.24 15.81 -0.18
CA SER A 527 -19.99 16.30 1.18
C SER A 527 -20.94 17.43 1.60
N ALA A 528 -21.34 18.29 0.66
CA ALA A 528 -22.23 19.41 0.95
C ALA A 528 -23.64 18.92 1.26
N GLN A 529 -24.15 17.98 0.45
CA GLN A 529 -25.43 17.32 0.69
C GLN A 529 -25.38 16.53 2.01
N ALA A 530 -24.31 15.77 2.24
CA ALA A 530 -24.15 14.99 3.46
C ALA A 530 -24.16 15.86 4.72
N ALA A 531 -23.41 16.96 4.73
CA ALA A 531 -23.39 17.91 5.84
C ALA A 531 -24.76 18.59 6.05
N SER A 532 -25.50 18.86 4.97
CA SER A 532 -26.87 19.38 5.06
C SER A 532 -27.83 18.36 5.68
N ALA A 533 -27.72 17.08 5.30
CA ALA A 533 -28.53 16.00 5.86
C ALA A 533 -28.28 15.82 7.35
N MET A 534 -27.02 15.83 7.79
CA MET A 534 -26.66 15.73 9.21
C MET A 534 -27.22 16.89 10.05
N LYS A 535 -27.29 18.11 9.49
CA LYS A 535 -27.90 19.26 10.19
C LYS A 535 -29.41 19.18 10.34
N GLN A 536 -30.09 18.41 9.49
CA GLN A 536 -31.54 18.22 9.51
C GLN A 536 -31.99 17.06 10.41
N ALA A 537 -31.05 16.20 10.79
CA ALA A 537 -31.31 15.11 11.72
C ALA A 537 -31.68 15.64 13.11
N GLU A 538 -32.60 14.96 13.77
CA GLU A 538 -32.98 15.23 15.15
C GLU A 538 -32.04 14.54 16.14
N PHE A 539 -31.39 13.46 15.69
CA PHE A 539 -30.48 12.64 16.50
C PHE A 539 -29.28 12.11 15.71
#